data_AF-A0A969J339-F1
#
_entry.id   AF-A0A969J339-F1
#
_cell.length_a   1.000
_cell.length_b   1.000
_cell.length_c   1.000
_cell.angle_alpha   90.00
_cell.angle_beta   90.00
_cell.angle_gamma   90.00
#
_symmetry.space_group_name_H-M   'P 1'
#
loop_
_entity.id
_entity.type
_entity.pdbx_description
1 polymer ?
#
loop_
_entity_poly.entity_id
_entity_poly.type
_entity_poly.pdbx_seq_one_letter_code
_entity_poly.pdbx_strand_id
1 'polypeptide(L)'
;MKDDSIVYLESVNKIYPTAKGEFYAVQDVTIEVQSGEFYSLLGSSGSGKTTTLRLIGGFEIPEYGQVYIGGEDVTTLPPYRRKVHTVFQNYALFPHMTVAQNIAYSLTIAKLSQAEIAPRVEEALKMFQIAELGDRHPSRLSGGQQQRVALARALISRPKVLLLDEPLSALDAKIRQEVRQELRNLQKQINLTFIYVTHDQEEALALSDRIAVMHKGQVEQIGTPKEIYDRPASSFVAQFIGKANFLTGRVLDINSEFAWIDVNGTKVKAITPSYIPAIGDSVTLMIRPEQLKLGNSELDNQVTGRLINITYIGQLLEFQFEMTIGKLIVTQLGNASINEIEELAISWNANDCIVIPPAKKVMGNG
;
A
#
# COMPACT_ATOMS: atom_id res chain seq x y z
N MET A 1 21.66 11.10 5.91
CA MET A 1 20.32 11.55 5.47
C MET A 1 20.48 12.40 4.22
N LYS A 2 19.67 12.18 3.19
CA LYS A 2 19.49 13.19 2.12
C LYS A 2 18.71 14.38 2.71
N ASP A 3 18.92 15.58 2.16
CA ASP A 3 18.48 16.84 2.77
C ASP A 3 16.95 16.98 2.98
N ASP A 4 16.11 16.18 2.32
CA ASP A 4 14.64 16.28 2.39
C ASP A 4 13.91 15.16 3.17
N SER A 5 14.65 14.18 3.73
CA SER A 5 14.05 13.06 4.46
C SER A 5 13.55 13.48 5.86
N ILE A 6 12.30 13.18 6.17
CA ILE A 6 11.67 13.46 7.47
C ILE A 6 11.63 12.24 8.38
N VAL A 7 11.58 11.02 7.83
CA VAL A 7 11.73 9.77 8.58
C VAL A 7 12.69 8.87 7.82
N TYR A 8 13.70 8.38 8.52
CA TYR A 8 14.66 7.43 7.97
C TYR A 8 14.88 6.28 8.95
N LEU A 9 14.65 5.06 8.47
CA LEU A 9 14.99 3.82 9.18
C LEU A 9 16.25 3.28 8.50
N GLU A 10 17.28 3.00 9.28
CA GLU A 10 18.55 2.48 8.79
C GLU A 10 18.77 1.06 9.30
N SER A 11 18.63 0.06 8.41
CA SER A 11 18.87 -1.36 8.68
C SER A 11 18.21 -1.84 9.98
N VAL A 12 16.95 -1.44 10.19
CA VAL A 12 16.25 -1.66 11.46
C VAL A 12 15.81 -3.11 11.58
N ASN A 13 16.03 -3.70 12.75
CA ASN A 13 15.61 -5.06 13.08
C ASN A 13 14.78 -5.07 14.36
N LYS A 14 13.66 -5.82 14.34
CA LYS A 14 12.83 -6.09 15.52
C LYS A 14 12.60 -7.59 15.69
N ILE A 15 13.06 -8.11 16.82
CA ILE A 15 13.05 -9.51 17.19
C ILE A 15 12.17 -9.71 18.43
N TYR A 16 11.26 -10.68 18.37
CA TYR A 16 10.47 -11.10 19.51
C TYR A 16 10.85 -12.51 19.94
N PRO A 17 11.02 -12.77 21.25
CA PRO A 17 11.21 -14.12 21.74
C PRO A 17 9.91 -14.92 21.60
N THR A 18 10.03 -16.16 21.15
CA THR A 18 8.92 -17.12 21.06
C THR A 18 9.31 -18.45 21.70
N ALA A 19 8.33 -19.31 21.96
CA ALA A 19 8.59 -20.65 22.50
C ALA A 19 9.49 -21.52 21.60
N LYS A 20 9.65 -21.15 20.31
CA LYS A 20 10.46 -21.87 19.32
C LYS A 20 11.77 -21.15 18.95
N GLY A 21 12.14 -20.08 19.66
CA GLY A 21 13.30 -19.26 19.37
C GLY A 21 12.93 -17.82 19.00
N GLU A 22 13.79 -17.14 18.25
CA GLU A 22 13.62 -15.74 17.86
C GLU A 22 12.73 -15.58 16.63
N PHE A 23 11.79 -14.64 16.67
CA PHE A 23 10.96 -14.24 15.53
C PHE A 23 11.31 -12.83 15.08
N TYR A 24 11.82 -12.71 13.86
CA TYR A 24 12.14 -11.43 13.23
C TYR A 24 10.85 -10.81 12.66
N ALA A 25 10.22 -9.93 13.43
CA ALA A 25 9.04 -9.20 12.98
C ALA A 25 9.40 -8.09 11.97
N VAL A 26 10.60 -7.54 12.08
CA VAL A 26 11.21 -6.58 11.15
C VAL A 26 12.65 -7.03 10.96
N GLN A 27 13.09 -7.18 9.72
CA GLN A 27 14.42 -7.69 9.39
C GLN A 27 15.05 -6.79 8.34
N ASP A 28 16.18 -6.18 8.70
CA ASP A 28 16.98 -5.31 7.83
C ASP A 28 16.16 -4.28 7.04
N VAL A 29 15.28 -3.56 7.73
CA VAL A 29 14.37 -2.60 7.09
C VAL A 29 15.03 -1.23 7.00
N THR A 30 15.29 -0.81 5.76
CA THR A 30 15.70 0.55 5.41
C THR A 30 14.57 1.25 4.65
N ILE A 31 14.08 2.37 5.19
CA ILE A 31 12.97 3.14 4.63
C ILE A 31 13.31 4.62 4.71
N GLU A 32 13.04 5.34 3.63
CA GLU A 32 13.20 6.79 3.54
C GLU A 32 11.87 7.43 3.14
N VAL A 33 11.34 8.26 4.03
CA VAL A 33 10.11 9.06 3.83
C VAL A 33 10.50 10.53 3.70
N GLN A 34 9.95 11.19 2.70
CA GLN A 34 10.16 12.60 2.39
C GLN A 34 9.17 13.49 3.15
N SER A 35 9.53 14.76 3.36
CA SER A 35 8.62 15.74 3.96
C SER A 35 7.37 15.96 3.09
N GLY A 36 6.18 15.97 3.70
CA GLY A 36 4.90 16.16 3.00
C GLY A 36 4.42 14.93 2.21
N GLU A 37 5.11 13.80 2.29
CA GLU A 37 4.75 12.57 1.57
C GLU A 37 3.61 11.82 2.26
N PHE A 38 2.69 11.26 1.46
CA PHE A 38 1.78 10.21 1.91
C PHE A 38 2.43 8.85 1.60
N TYR A 39 3.07 8.26 2.60
CA TYR A 39 3.83 7.03 2.47
C TYR A 39 3.07 5.84 3.07
N SER A 40 2.85 4.78 2.30
CA SER A 40 2.16 3.59 2.81
C SER A 40 3.09 2.41 3.07
N LEU A 41 2.88 1.74 4.21
CA LEU A 41 3.35 0.40 4.48
C LEU A 41 2.23 -0.57 4.11
N LEU A 42 2.46 -1.39 3.09
CA LEU A 42 1.47 -2.33 2.54
C LEU A 42 1.99 -3.77 2.68
N GLY A 43 1.10 -4.73 2.93
CA GLY A 43 1.48 -6.14 3.03
C GLY A 43 0.45 -6.97 3.79
N SER A 44 0.59 -8.29 3.76
CA SER A 44 -0.32 -9.22 4.44
C SER A 44 -0.25 -9.10 5.98
N SER A 45 -1.20 -9.72 6.68
CA SER A 45 -1.12 -9.83 8.14
C SER A 45 0.20 -10.49 8.57
N GLY A 46 0.83 -9.94 9.61
CA GLY A 46 2.13 -10.43 10.10
C GLY A 46 3.35 -10.04 9.25
N SER A 47 3.21 -9.18 8.22
CA SER A 47 4.35 -8.77 7.39
C SER A 47 5.31 -7.76 8.04
N GLY A 48 5.01 -7.27 9.25
CA GLY A 48 5.88 -6.35 10.00
C GLY A 48 5.43 -4.87 10.00
N LYS A 49 4.38 -4.50 9.25
CA LYS A 49 3.94 -3.09 9.10
C LYS A 49 3.68 -2.35 10.42
N THR A 50 2.82 -2.91 11.27
CA THR A 50 2.48 -2.30 12.56
C THR A 50 3.69 -2.25 13.49
N THR A 51 4.58 -3.25 13.43
CA THR A 51 5.84 -3.23 14.17
C THR A 51 6.75 -2.10 13.69
N THR A 52 6.91 -1.94 12.37
CA THR A 52 7.63 -0.80 11.77
C THR A 52 7.03 0.54 12.19
N LEU A 53 5.70 0.67 12.17
CA LEU A 53 5.02 1.89 12.61
C LEU A 53 5.26 2.17 14.10
N ARG A 54 5.23 1.14 14.95
CA ARG A 54 5.50 1.24 16.40
C ARG A 54 6.95 1.60 16.69
N LEU A 55 7.90 1.10 15.90
CA LEU A 55 9.31 1.48 15.97
C LEU A 55 9.50 2.97 15.65
N ILE A 56 8.77 3.52 14.68
CA ILE A 56 8.78 4.96 14.37
C ILE A 56 8.13 5.76 15.51
N GLY A 57 6.99 5.28 16.02
CA GLY A 57 6.27 5.90 17.15
C GLY A 57 6.95 5.77 18.51
N GLY A 58 7.98 4.94 18.63
CA GLY A 58 8.70 4.69 19.89
C GLY A 58 7.99 3.77 20.88
N PHE A 59 6.94 3.08 20.43
CA PHE A 59 6.26 2.06 21.23
C PHE A 59 7.04 0.74 21.29
N GLU A 60 8.00 0.58 20.38
CA GLU A 60 8.96 -0.51 20.34
C GLU A 60 10.36 0.10 20.15
N ILE A 61 11.37 -0.60 20.64
CA ILE A 61 12.78 -0.27 20.44
C ILE A 61 13.40 -1.37 19.58
N PRO A 62 14.12 -1.03 18.49
CA PRO A 62 14.76 -2.05 17.66
C PRO A 62 15.98 -2.66 18.38
N GLU A 63 16.27 -3.93 18.11
CA GLU A 63 17.49 -4.57 18.61
C GLU A 63 18.73 -4.11 17.83
N TYR A 64 18.56 -3.79 16.53
CA TYR A 64 19.63 -3.28 15.67
C TYR A 64 19.10 -2.19 14.72
N GLY A 65 20.01 -1.34 14.24
CA GLY A 65 19.71 -0.24 13.35
C GLY A 65 19.25 1.03 14.08
N GLN A 66 18.94 2.07 13.32
CA GLN A 66 18.62 3.40 13.84
C GLN A 66 17.34 3.97 13.23
N VAL A 67 16.63 4.78 14.02
CA VAL A 67 15.41 5.48 13.61
C VAL A 67 15.65 6.97 13.74
N TYR A 68 15.55 7.70 12.63
CA TYR A 68 15.71 9.14 12.57
C TYR A 68 14.39 9.83 12.24
N ILE A 69 14.10 10.94 12.92
CA ILE A 69 12.93 11.78 12.65
C ILE A 69 13.36 13.24 12.57
N GLY A 70 13.28 13.81 11.37
CA GLY A 70 13.66 15.19 11.08
C GLY A 70 15.10 15.50 11.44
N GLY A 71 16.02 14.59 11.11
CA GLY A 71 17.47 14.73 11.35
C GLY A 71 17.95 14.23 12.71
N GLU A 72 17.05 14.01 13.68
CA GLU A 72 17.40 13.60 15.03
C GLU A 72 17.30 12.07 15.15
N ASP A 73 18.33 11.41 15.70
CA ASP A 73 18.24 10.00 16.11
C ASP A 73 17.28 9.90 17.30
N VAL A 74 16.17 9.19 17.10
CA VAL A 74 15.12 8.99 18.11
C VAL A 74 15.05 7.55 18.60
N THR A 75 16.00 6.68 18.23
CA THR A 75 15.94 5.22 18.40
C THR A 75 15.52 4.79 19.81
N THR A 76 16.10 5.40 20.83
CA THR A 76 15.84 5.09 22.26
C THR A 76 14.86 6.06 22.92
N LEU A 77 14.38 7.08 22.20
CA LEU A 77 13.44 8.05 22.75
C LEU A 77 12.06 7.41 22.93
N PRO A 78 11.40 7.63 24.09
CA PRO A 78 10.04 7.16 24.32
C PRO A 78 9.03 7.94 23.46
N PRO A 79 7.80 7.42 23.27
CA PRO A 79 6.81 8.01 22.35
C PRO A 79 6.54 9.49 22.59
N TYR A 80 6.39 9.90 23.86
CA TYR A 80 6.05 11.27 24.24
C TYR A 80 7.17 12.31 23.99
N ARG A 81 8.39 11.86 23.63
CA ARG A 81 9.50 12.73 23.23
C ARG A 81 9.72 12.77 21.72
N ARG A 82 9.01 11.95 20.96
CA ARG A 82 9.12 11.95 19.49
C ARG A 82 8.17 12.99 18.92
N LYS A 83 8.61 13.73 17.90
CA LYS A 83 7.81 14.76 17.23
C LYS A 83 6.80 14.15 16.24
N VAL A 84 6.13 13.08 16.63
CA VAL A 84 5.14 12.33 15.82
C VAL A 84 3.85 12.13 16.61
N HIS A 85 2.76 11.82 15.91
CA HIS A 85 1.52 11.42 16.57
C HIS A 85 0.97 10.15 15.91
N THR A 86 0.52 9.19 16.72
CA THR A 86 -0.03 7.92 16.23
C THR A 86 -1.54 7.87 16.43
N VAL A 87 -2.26 7.57 15.35
CA VAL A 87 -3.68 7.24 15.37
C VAL A 87 -3.81 5.73 15.19
N PHE A 88 -4.28 5.07 16.25
CA PHE A 88 -4.45 3.62 16.29
C PHE A 88 -5.76 3.19 15.61
N GLN A 89 -5.85 1.91 15.25
CA GLN A 89 -6.99 1.28 14.58
C GLN A 89 -8.35 1.56 15.27
N ASN A 90 -8.40 1.53 16.61
CA ASN A 90 -9.63 1.78 17.37
C ASN A 90 -9.88 3.27 17.67
N TYR A 91 -9.13 4.17 17.03
CA TYR A 91 -9.05 5.62 17.28
C TYR A 91 -8.59 6.04 18.69
N ALA A 92 -8.67 5.14 19.67
CA ALA A 92 -8.30 5.34 21.07
C ALA A 92 -8.88 6.65 21.65
N LEU A 93 -10.13 6.98 21.30
CA LEU A 93 -10.82 8.14 21.88
C LEU A 93 -11.16 7.86 23.35
N PHE A 94 -11.03 8.88 24.20
CA PHE A 94 -11.39 8.78 25.62
C PHE A 94 -12.91 8.83 25.74
N PRO A 95 -13.58 7.72 26.14
CA PRO A 95 -15.04 7.61 26.07
C PRO A 95 -15.75 8.51 27.09
N HIS A 96 -15.06 8.85 28.18
CA HIS A 96 -15.56 9.71 29.26
C HIS A 96 -15.36 11.20 28.99
N MET A 97 -14.68 11.57 27.90
CA MET A 97 -14.45 12.95 27.48
C MET A 97 -15.37 13.31 26.31
N THR A 98 -15.76 14.58 26.20
CA THR A 98 -16.43 15.09 25.00
C THR A 98 -15.46 15.16 23.81
N VAL A 99 -15.96 15.41 22.61
CA VAL A 99 -15.13 15.63 21.41
C VAL A 99 -14.15 16.77 21.62
N ALA A 100 -14.61 17.93 22.11
CA ALA A 100 -13.75 19.08 22.37
C ALA A 100 -12.66 18.75 23.39
N GLN A 101 -13.00 18.01 24.45
CA GLN A 101 -12.04 17.56 25.46
C GLN A 101 -11.03 16.55 24.91
N ASN A 102 -11.48 15.60 24.07
CA ASN A 102 -10.59 14.66 23.39
C ASN A 102 -9.55 15.41 22.55
N ILE A 103 -9.99 16.41 21.77
CA ILE A 103 -9.10 17.24 20.94
C ILE A 103 -8.15 18.06 21.82
N ALA A 104 -8.65 18.70 22.88
CA ALA A 104 -7.85 19.56 23.76
C ALA A 104 -6.78 18.81 24.58
N TYR A 105 -6.93 17.49 24.76
CA TYR A 105 -6.18 16.70 25.75
C TYR A 105 -4.67 16.90 25.72
N SER A 106 -4.05 16.87 24.54
CA SER A 106 -2.60 17.03 24.38
C SER A 106 -2.11 18.43 24.81
N LEU A 107 -2.90 19.48 24.54
CA LEU A 107 -2.59 20.84 24.96
C LEU A 107 -2.73 21.02 26.48
N THR A 108 -3.72 20.36 27.08
CA THR A 108 -3.91 20.35 28.54
C THR A 108 -2.75 19.70 29.25
N ILE A 109 -2.22 18.57 28.74
CA ILE A 109 -1.02 17.92 29.28
C ILE A 109 0.20 18.83 29.16
N ALA A 110 0.31 19.56 28.05
CA ALA A 110 1.36 20.55 27.85
C ALA A 110 1.20 21.82 28.71
N LYS A 111 0.17 21.87 29.57
CA LYS A 111 -0.13 22.97 30.51
C LYS A 111 -0.34 24.33 29.84
N LEU A 112 -0.88 24.35 28.63
CA LEU A 112 -1.30 25.59 27.98
C LEU A 112 -2.48 26.21 28.74
N SER A 113 -2.61 27.54 28.66
CA SER A 113 -3.73 28.25 29.28
C SER A 113 -5.04 27.99 28.53
N GLN A 114 -6.19 28.11 29.21
CA GLN A 114 -7.49 27.96 28.57
C GLN A 114 -7.71 28.99 27.44
N ALA A 115 -7.13 30.19 27.57
CA ALA A 115 -7.16 31.23 26.55
C ALA A 115 -6.42 30.81 25.26
N GLU A 116 -5.43 29.91 25.34
CA GLU A 116 -4.73 29.36 24.18
C GLU A 116 -5.39 28.08 23.64
N ILE A 117 -5.99 27.28 24.53
CA ILE A 117 -6.62 26.01 24.16
C ILE A 117 -7.91 26.26 23.37
N ALA A 118 -8.82 27.09 23.87
CA ALA A 118 -10.15 27.25 23.30
C ALA A 118 -10.12 27.67 21.81
N PRO A 119 -9.34 28.68 21.38
CA PRO A 119 -9.27 29.04 19.96
C PRO A 119 -8.74 27.92 19.06
N ARG A 120 -7.73 27.17 19.53
CA ARG A 120 -7.15 26.05 18.75
C ARG A 120 -8.12 24.89 18.61
N VAL A 121 -8.87 24.59 19.66
CA VAL A 121 -9.91 23.56 19.63
C VAL A 121 -11.03 23.98 18.68
N GLU A 122 -11.47 25.24 18.73
CA GLU A 122 -12.49 25.77 17.81
C GLU A 122 -12.02 25.71 16.34
N GLU A 123 -10.78 26.11 16.07
CA GLU A 123 -10.17 26.02 14.74
C GLU A 123 -10.12 24.57 14.25
N ALA A 124 -9.66 23.63 15.09
CA ALA A 124 -9.64 22.21 14.76
C ALA A 124 -11.04 21.67 14.50
N LEU A 125 -12.03 22.00 15.34
CA LEU A 125 -13.41 21.58 15.15
C LEU A 125 -13.98 22.03 13.79
N LYS A 126 -13.67 23.26 13.36
CA LYS A 126 -14.07 23.80 12.05
C LYS A 126 -13.33 23.12 10.90
N MET A 127 -12.00 23.01 11.00
CA MET A 127 -11.16 22.40 9.96
C MET A 127 -11.58 20.96 9.65
N PHE A 128 -11.95 20.19 10.68
CA PHE A 128 -12.38 18.81 10.54
C PHE A 128 -13.89 18.66 10.32
N GLN A 129 -14.63 19.76 10.14
CA GLN A 129 -16.08 19.78 9.91
C GLN A 129 -16.86 18.97 10.98
N ILE A 130 -16.51 19.17 12.25
CA ILE A 130 -17.09 18.50 13.42
C ILE A 130 -17.51 19.51 14.51
N ALA A 131 -17.68 20.78 14.14
CA ALA A 131 -18.03 21.87 15.06
C ALA A 131 -19.30 21.59 15.89
N GLU A 132 -20.35 21.04 15.26
CA GLU A 132 -21.61 20.70 15.93
C GLU A 132 -21.51 19.47 16.86
N LEU A 133 -20.36 18.78 16.86
CA LEU A 133 -20.14 17.56 17.64
C LEU A 133 -19.33 17.80 18.91
N GLY A 134 -18.86 19.03 19.16
CA GLY A 134 -17.92 19.37 20.25
C GLY A 134 -18.33 18.86 21.63
N ASP A 135 -19.63 18.93 21.95
CA ASP A 135 -20.18 18.53 23.25
C ASP A 135 -20.62 17.05 23.31
N ARG A 136 -20.54 16.32 22.19
CA ARG A 136 -20.91 14.91 22.16
C ARG A 136 -19.79 14.05 22.73
N HIS A 137 -20.16 12.87 23.24
CA HIS A 137 -19.21 11.82 23.59
C HIS A 137 -18.95 10.88 22.40
N PRO A 138 -17.78 10.21 22.32
CA PRO A 138 -17.42 9.32 21.21
C PRO A 138 -18.46 8.22 20.90
N SER A 139 -19.16 7.72 21.91
CA SER A 139 -20.21 6.70 21.76
C SER A 139 -21.43 7.16 20.95
N ARG A 140 -21.59 8.47 20.72
CA ARG A 140 -22.69 9.06 19.95
C ARG A 140 -22.27 9.51 18.55
N LEU A 141 -21.11 9.06 18.08
CA LEU A 141 -20.54 9.44 16.79
C LEU A 141 -20.52 8.25 15.82
N SER A 142 -20.66 8.52 14.53
CA SER A 142 -20.37 7.52 13.49
C SER A 142 -18.87 7.21 13.41
N GLY A 143 -18.49 6.10 12.75
CA GLY A 143 -17.08 5.73 12.57
C GLY A 143 -16.25 6.83 11.91
N GLY A 144 -16.75 7.43 10.82
CA GLY A 144 -16.08 8.56 10.15
C GLY A 144 -15.98 9.82 11.03
N GLN A 145 -16.98 10.09 11.87
CA GLN A 145 -16.91 11.18 12.85
C GLN A 145 -15.86 10.90 13.92
N GLN A 146 -15.79 9.69 14.47
CA GLN A 146 -14.74 9.31 15.44
C GLN A 146 -13.34 9.46 14.84
N GLN A 147 -13.16 9.07 13.58
CA GLN A 147 -11.90 9.25 12.89
C GLN A 147 -11.52 10.73 12.73
N ARG A 148 -12.45 11.59 12.31
CA ARG A 148 -12.21 13.05 12.22
C ARG A 148 -11.80 13.63 13.58
N VAL A 149 -12.42 13.18 14.67
CA VAL A 149 -12.04 13.57 16.04
C VAL A 149 -10.62 13.09 16.38
N ALA A 150 -10.27 11.85 16.02
CA ALA A 150 -8.95 11.30 16.28
C ALA A 150 -7.84 12.03 15.50
N LEU A 151 -8.10 12.37 14.24
CA LEU A 151 -7.21 13.18 13.40
C LEU A 151 -7.06 14.60 13.94
N ALA A 152 -8.17 15.25 14.32
CA ALA A 152 -8.15 16.58 14.93
C ALA A 152 -7.31 16.59 16.22
N ARG A 153 -7.51 15.60 17.10
CA ARG A 153 -6.72 15.41 18.32
C ARG A 153 -5.24 15.19 18.02
N ALA A 154 -4.91 14.47 16.96
CA ALA A 154 -3.52 14.24 16.59
C ALA A 154 -2.84 15.53 16.11
N LEU A 155 -3.55 16.29 15.26
CA LEU A 155 -2.99 17.41 14.52
C LEU A 155 -2.96 18.73 15.32
N ILE A 156 -3.78 18.86 16.36
CA ILE A 156 -3.76 20.05 17.23
C ILE A 156 -2.39 20.28 17.91
N SER A 157 -1.62 19.20 18.10
CA SER A 157 -0.26 19.24 18.65
C SER A 157 0.82 19.63 17.63
N ARG A 158 0.45 19.83 16.36
CA ARG A 158 1.33 20.14 15.22
C ARG A 158 2.55 19.21 15.12
N PRO A 159 2.35 17.88 15.01
CA PRO A 159 3.45 16.93 14.87
C PRO A 159 4.21 17.14 13.54
N LYS A 160 5.44 16.62 13.43
CA LYS A 160 6.17 16.59 12.15
C LYS A 160 5.68 15.46 11.24
N VAL A 161 5.18 14.37 11.82
CA VAL A 161 4.72 13.18 11.09
C VAL A 161 3.48 12.60 11.76
N LEU A 162 2.49 12.24 10.97
CA LEU A 162 1.31 11.50 11.42
C LEU A 162 1.44 10.02 11.06
N LEU A 163 1.28 9.15 12.05
CA LEU A 163 1.34 7.69 11.91
C LEU A 163 -0.08 7.13 12.00
N LEU A 164 -0.52 6.37 11.00
CA LEU A 164 -1.88 5.87 10.85
C LEU A 164 -1.86 4.35 10.79
N ASP A 165 -2.40 3.66 11.81
CA ASP A 165 -2.41 2.19 11.90
C ASP A 165 -3.79 1.63 11.51
N GLU A 166 -3.94 1.20 10.26
CA GLU A 166 -5.17 0.67 9.67
C GLU A 166 -6.46 1.46 10.01
N PRO A 167 -6.45 2.81 9.88
CA PRO A 167 -7.51 3.65 10.42
C PRO A 167 -8.86 3.50 9.70
N LEU A 168 -8.90 2.81 8.55
CA LEU A 168 -10.10 2.62 7.73
C LEU A 168 -10.67 1.20 7.79
N SER A 169 -9.99 0.28 8.48
CA SER A 169 -10.29 -1.16 8.47
C SER A 169 -11.70 -1.49 8.99
N ALA A 170 -12.23 -0.69 9.91
CA ALA A 170 -13.55 -0.91 10.52
C ALA A 170 -14.73 -0.28 9.75
N LEU A 171 -14.48 0.41 8.63
CA LEU A 171 -15.51 1.12 7.86
C LEU A 171 -16.04 0.25 6.72
N ASP A 172 -17.33 0.37 6.38
CA ASP A 172 -17.90 -0.26 5.19
C ASP A 172 -17.34 0.34 3.90
N ALA A 173 -17.47 -0.38 2.78
CA ALA A 173 -16.82 -0.03 1.51
C ALA A 173 -17.19 1.37 1.00
N LYS A 174 -18.46 1.80 1.12
CA LYS A 174 -18.91 3.09 0.60
C LYS A 174 -18.33 4.23 1.44
N ILE A 175 -18.48 4.16 2.76
CA ILE A 175 -17.93 5.17 3.67
C ILE A 175 -16.41 5.21 3.55
N ARG A 176 -15.77 4.04 3.42
CA ARG A 176 -14.32 3.93 3.26
C ARG A 176 -13.81 4.70 2.05
N GLN A 177 -14.48 4.61 0.90
CA GLN A 177 -14.10 5.36 -0.31
C GLN A 177 -14.19 6.88 -0.09
N GLU A 178 -15.28 7.36 0.52
CA GLU A 178 -15.47 8.78 0.82
C GLU A 178 -14.36 9.29 1.75
N VAL A 179 -14.09 8.56 2.83
CA VAL A 179 -13.08 8.90 3.82
C VAL A 179 -11.65 8.84 3.25
N ARG A 180 -11.34 7.91 2.35
CA ARG A 180 -10.04 7.86 1.65
C ARG A 180 -9.77 9.20 0.96
N GLN A 181 -10.73 9.70 0.18
CA GLN A 181 -10.60 10.96 -0.54
C GLN A 181 -10.44 12.15 0.42
N GLU A 182 -11.22 12.17 1.50
CA GLU A 182 -11.10 13.20 2.54
C GLU A 182 -9.70 13.22 3.18
N LEU A 183 -9.17 12.04 3.53
CA LEU A 183 -7.87 11.91 4.17
C LEU A 183 -6.74 12.43 3.26
N ARG A 184 -6.80 12.11 1.96
CA ARG A 184 -5.83 12.62 0.96
C ARG A 184 -5.93 14.12 0.77
N ASN A 185 -7.15 14.66 0.71
CA ASN A 185 -7.38 16.10 0.58
C ASN A 185 -6.88 16.86 1.81
N LEU A 186 -7.17 16.34 3.01
CA LEU A 186 -6.69 16.89 4.27
C LEU A 186 -5.17 16.93 4.30
N GLN A 187 -4.50 15.81 3.99
CA GLN A 187 -3.05 15.70 3.98
C GLN A 187 -2.41 16.73 3.05
N LYS A 188 -2.95 16.89 1.84
CA LYS A 188 -2.51 17.92 0.88
C LYS A 188 -2.75 19.34 1.39
N GLN A 189 -3.89 19.60 2.01
CA GLN A 189 -4.22 20.92 2.55
C GLN A 189 -3.28 21.35 3.68
N ILE A 190 -2.90 20.42 4.57
CA ILE A 190 -2.03 20.72 5.72
C ILE A 190 -0.54 20.52 5.42
N ASN A 191 -0.21 19.93 4.27
CA ASN A 191 1.16 19.60 3.81
C ASN A 191 2.00 18.87 4.88
N LEU A 192 1.41 17.88 5.54
CA LEU A 192 2.06 17.09 6.59
C LEU A 192 2.42 15.70 6.07
N THR A 193 3.54 15.14 6.53
CA THR A 193 3.92 13.75 6.21
C THR A 193 3.03 12.74 6.90
N PHE A 194 2.47 11.80 6.15
CA PHE A 194 1.64 10.71 6.65
C PHE A 194 2.35 9.38 6.39
N ILE A 195 2.45 8.53 7.42
CA ILE A 195 2.84 7.13 7.27
C ILE A 195 1.63 6.25 7.59
N TYR A 196 1.14 5.54 6.58
CA TYR A 196 -0.11 4.83 6.59
C TYR A 196 0.11 3.32 6.51
N VAL A 197 -0.40 2.56 7.48
CA VAL A 197 -0.36 1.09 7.46
C VAL A 197 -1.70 0.59 6.95
N THR A 198 -1.67 -0.30 5.97
CA THR A 198 -2.86 -1.01 5.50
C THR A 198 -2.53 -2.39 4.95
N HIS A 199 -3.54 -3.25 4.94
CA HIS A 199 -3.53 -4.51 4.20
C HIS A 199 -4.36 -4.42 2.91
N ASP A 200 -5.07 -3.31 2.70
CA ASP A 200 -5.90 -3.06 1.52
C ASP A 200 -5.05 -2.41 0.41
N GLN A 201 -4.98 -3.07 -0.73
CA GLN A 201 -4.15 -2.65 -1.86
C GLN A 201 -4.72 -1.41 -2.55
N GLU A 202 -6.05 -1.30 -2.63
CA GLU A 202 -6.71 -0.16 -3.26
C GLU A 202 -6.43 1.11 -2.46
N GLU A 203 -6.38 1.02 -1.12
CA GLU A 203 -5.98 2.13 -0.26
C GLU A 203 -4.58 2.61 -0.57
N ALA A 204 -3.62 1.68 -0.58
CA ALA A 204 -2.23 2.02 -0.80
C ALA A 204 -2.05 2.63 -2.20
N LEU A 205 -2.67 2.06 -3.23
CA LEU A 205 -2.57 2.56 -4.60
C LEU A 205 -3.27 3.92 -4.81
N ALA A 206 -4.40 4.16 -4.14
CA ALA A 206 -5.17 5.39 -4.33
C ALA A 206 -4.64 6.59 -3.52
N LEU A 207 -4.09 6.35 -2.33
CA LEU A 207 -3.71 7.42 -1.39
C LEU A 207 -2.25 7.83 -1.48
N SER A 208 -1.36 6.89 -1.80
CA SER A 208 0.06 7.06 -1.52
C SER A 208 0.80 7.76 -2.65
N ASP A 209 1.80 8.54 -2.27
CA ASP A 209 2.85 8.99 -3.17
C ASP A 209 3.85 7.87 -3.43
N ARG A 210 4.25 7.16 -2.36
CA ARG A 210 5.08 5.93 -2.42
C ARG A 210 4.58 4.88 -1.45
N ILE A 211 4.84 3.62 -1.80
CA ILE A 211 4.44 2.43 -1.06
C ILE A 211 5.68 1.59 -0.80
N ALA A 212 5.90 1.16 0.44
CA ALA A 212 6.74 0.02 0.78
C ALA A 212 5.87 -1.23 0.88
N VAL A 213 6.08 -2.18 -0.03
CA VAL A 213 5.49 -3.52 0.06
C VAL A 213 6.35 -4.36 1.00
N MET A 214 5.75 -4.80 2.10
CA MET A 214 6.39 -5.59 3.14
C MET A 214 5.94 -7.05 3.10
N HIS A 215 6.90 -7.95 3.30
CA HIS A 215 6.67 -9.39 3.36
C HIS A 215 7.66 -10.02 4.34
N LYS A 216 7.15 -10.82 5.29
CA LYS A 216 7.96 -11.54 6.29
C LYS A 216 9.00 -10.65 6.99
N GLY A 217 8.59 -9.44 7.39
CA GLY A 217 9.45 -8.50 8.10
C GLY A 217 10.43 -7.71 7.23
N GLN A 218 10.49 -7.96 5.93
CA GLN A 218 11.38 -7.28 4.99
C GLN A 218 10.61 -6.39 4.04
N VAL A 219 11.29 -5.40 3.44
CA VAL A 219 10.75 -4.60 2.34
C VAL A 219 11.08 -5.29 1.01
N GLU A 220 10.06 -5.68 0.27
CA GLU A 220 10.19 -6.32 -1.05
C GLU A 220 10.42 -5.30 -2.16
N GLN A 221 9.72 -4.17 -2.08
CA GLN A 221 9.80 -3.10 -3.07
C GLN A 221 9.34 -1.78 -2.45
N ILE A 222 10.00 -0.68 -2.83
CA ILE A 222 9.54 0.68 -2.59
C ILE A 222 9.38 1.37 -3.94
N GLY A 223 8.25 2.02 -4.16
CA GLY A 223 7.99 2.76 -5.41
C GLY A 223 6.69 3.52 -5.37
N THR A 224 6.44 4.29 -6.43
CA THR A 224 5.13 4.90 -6.67
C THR A 224 4.06 3.82 -6.91
N PRO A 225 2.76 4.12 -6.71
CA PRO A 225 1.69 3.18 -7.04
C PRO A 225 1.80 2.58 -8.45
N LYS A 226 2.18 3.41 -9.43
CA LYS A 226 2.37 3.00 -10.82
C LYS A 226 3.53 2.01 -10.96
N GLU A 227 4.68 2.27 -10.36
CA GLU A 227 5.84 1.37 -10.42
C GLU A 227 5.55 0.04 -9.73
N ILE A 228 4.91 0.05 -8.56
CA ILE A 228 4.52 -1.16 -7.83
C ILE A 228 3.55 -2.01 -8.67
N TYR A 229 2.60 -1.37 -9.35
CA TYR A 229 1.57 -2.06 -10.14
C TYR A 229 2.09 -2.59 -11.48
N ASP A 230 2.81 -1.74 -12.24
CA ASP A 230 3.25 -2.02 -13.60
C ASP A 230 4.57 -2.81 -13.65
N ARG A 231 5.46 -2.60 -12.67
CA ARG A 231 6.83 -3.14 -12.66
C ARG A 231 7.18 -3.75 -11.29
N PRO A 232 6.50 -4.83 -10.88
CA PRO A 232 6.82 -5.54 -9.64
C PRO A 232 8.26 -6.07 -9.65
N ALA A 233 8.97 -5.87 -8.54
CA ALA A 233 10.37 -6.25 -8.36
C ALA A 233 10.57 -7.71 -7.94
N SER A 234 9.49 -8.42 -7.62
CA SER A 234 9.54 -9.85 -7.30
C SER A 234 8.22 -10.54 -7.66
N SER A 235 8.27 -11.87 -7.79
CA SER A 235 7.08 -12.68 -8.00
C SER A 235 6.04 -12.52 -6.89
N PHE A 236 6.49 -12.26 -5.65
CA PHE A 236 5.59 -11.95 -4.54
C PHE A 236 4.83 -10.66 -4.81
N VAL A 237 5.51 -9.55 -5.14
CA VAL A 237 4.83 -8.28 -5.40
C VAL A 237 3.87 -8.39 -6.60
N ALA A 238 4.29 -9.10 -7.65
CA ALA A 238 3.47 -9.36 -8.83
C ALA A 238 2.15 -10.09 -8.51
N GLN A 239 2.21 -11.10 -7.63
CA GLN A 239 1.04 -11.87 -7.20
C GLN A 239 0.23 -11.16 -6.12
N PHE A 240 0.89 -10.33 -5.31
CA PHE A 240 0.27 -9.65 -4.19
C PHE A 240 -0.52 -8.43 -4.64
N ILE A 241 -0.03 -7.65 -5.60
CA ILE A 241 -0.65 -6.39 -6.03
C ILE A 241 -1.54 -6.61 -7.24
N GLY A 242 -2.85 -6.36 -7.10
CA GLY A 242 -3.84 -6.42 -8.17
C GLY A 242 -4.05 -7.81 -8.77
N LYS A 243 -5.03 -7.95 -9.65
CA LYS A 243 -5.19 -9.17 -10.44
C LYS A 243 -4.12 -9.22 -11.55
N ALA A 244 -3.68 -10.41 -11.90
CA ALA A 244 -2.71 -10.65 -12.96
C ALA A 244 -2.91 -12.04 -13.57
N ASN A 245 -2.58 -12.13 -14.86
CA ASN A 245 -2.38 -13.39 -15.55
C ASN A 245 -0.92 -13.78 -15.50
N PHE A 246 -0.66 -15.05 -15.23
CA PHE A 246 0.69 -15.60 -15.21
C PHE A 246 0.81 -16.71 -16.25
N LEU A 247 1.83 -16.60 -17.10
CA LEU A 247 2.17 -17.59 -18.12
C LEU A 247 3.60 -18.06 -17.90
N THR A 248 3.87 -19.35 -18.02
CA THR A 248 5.23 -19.88 -17.90
C THR A 248 5.70 -20.36 -19.25
N GLY A 249 6.94 -20.05 -19.60
CA GLY A 249 7.51 -20.45 -20.88
C GLY A 249 9.03 -20.43 -20.87
N ARG A 250 9.61 -20.77 -22.02
CA ARG A 250 11.06 -20.84 -22.20
C ARG A 250 11.57 -19.73 -23.09
N VAL A 251 12.62 -19.04 -22.68
CA VAL A 251 13.21 -17.95 -23.47
C VAL A 251 13.82 -18.51 -24.75
N LEU A 252 13.34 -18.02 -25.89
CA LEU A 252 13.83 -18.35 -27.22
C LEU A 252 14.93 -17.39 -27.68
N ASP A 253 14.73 -16.10 -27.41
CA ASP A 253 15.60 -15.02 -27.87
C ASP A 253 15.45 -13.79 -26.96
N ILE A 254 16.45 -12.93 -26.92
CA ILE A 254 16.47 -11.71 -26.10
C ILE A 254 17.28 -10.60 -26.76
N ASN A 255 16.80 -9.37 -26.65
CA ASN A 255 17.55 -8.16 -26.98
C ASN A 255 17.59 -7.19 -25.79
N SER A 256 18.03 -5.95 -26.01
CA SER A 256 18.20 -4.95 -24.94
C SER A 256 16.90 -4.55 -24.22
N GLU A 257 15.73 -4.85 -24.76
CA GLU A 257 14.43 -4.39 -24.24
C GLU A 257 13.42 -5.53 -24.09
N PHE A 258 13.39 -6.44 -25.06
CA PHE A 258 12.40 -7.50 -25.18
C PHE A 258 13.03 -8.89 -25.11
N ALA A 259 12.26 -9.83 -24.56
CA ALA A 259 12.47 -11.26 -24.70
C ALA A 259 11.33 -11.88 -25.52
N TRP A 260 11.66 -12.94 -26.26
CA TRP A 260 10.69 -13.82 -26.91
C TRP A 260 10.65 -15.15 -26.19
N ILE A 261 9.46 -15.56 -25.76
CA ILE A 261 9.23 -16.71 -24.90
C ILE A 261 8.32 -17.68 -25.62
N ASP A 262 8.69 -18.95 -25.65
CA ASP A 262 7.81 -20.04 -26.05
C ASP A 262 6.92 -20.43 -24.87
N VAL A 263 5.63 -20.15 -25.00
CA VAL A 263 4.58 -20.56 -24.07
C VAL A 263 3.73 -21.62 -24.78
N ASN A 264 3.98 -22.90 -24.46
CA ASN A 264 3.26 -24.05 -25.04
C ASN A 264 3.17 -24.04 -26.58
N GLY A 265 4.26 -23.71 -27.28
CA GLY A 265 4.32 -23.63 -28.74
C GLY A 265 3.92 -22.27 -29.31
N THR A 266 3.55 -21.30 -28.47
CA THR A 266 3.19 -19.94 -28.89
C THR A 266 4.30 -18.97 -28.53
N LYS A 267 4.79 -18.22 -29.52
CA LYS A 267 5.81 -17.18 -29.32
C LYS A 267 5.17 -15.91 -28.74
N VAL A 268 5.54 -15.55 -27.51
CA VAL A 268 5.09 -14.34 -26.81
C VAL A 268 6.27 -13.38 -26.63
N LYS A 269 6.07 -12.11 -26.95
CA LYS A 269 7.03 -11.02 -26.78
C LYS A 269 6.71 -10.25 -25.49
N ALA A 270 7.72 -10.05 -24.64
CA ALA A 270 7.58 -9.41 -23.32
C ALA A 270 8.77 -8.49 -23.02
N ILE A 271 8.57 -7.47 -22.19
CA ILE A 271 9.66 -6.61 -21.69
C ILE A 271 10.38 -7.23 -20.50
N THR A 272 11.64 -6.81 -20.31
CA THR A 272 12.53 -7.30 -19.24
C THR A 272 13.01 -6.16 -18.33
N PRO A 273 12.09 -5.44 -17.63
CA PRO A 273 12.41 -4.16 -16.99
C PRO A 273 13.37 -4.27 -15.80
N SER A 274 13.33 -5.40 -15.07
CA SER A 274 14.05 -5.57 -13.80
C SER A 274 14.88 -6.86 -13.75
N TYR A 275 14.75 -7.73 -14.75
CA TYR A 275 15.37 -9.04 -14.82
C TYR A 275 15.60 -9.43 -16.27
N ILE A 276 16.85 -9.70 -16.64
CA ILE A 276 17.27 -10.10 -17.98
C ILE A 276 17.55 -11.62 -17.93
N PRO A 277 16.64 -12.47 -18.44
CA PRO A 277 16.87 -13.91 -18.48
C PRO A 277 17.87 -14.30 -19.58
N ALA A 278 18.44 -15.49 -19.47
CA ALA A 278 19.23 -16.10 -20.53
C ALA A 278 18.36 -16.91 -21.51
N ILE A 279 18.85 -17.07 -22.75
CA ILE A 279 18.22 -17.97 -23.72
C ILE A 279 18.17 -19.39 -23.14
N GLY A 280 17.00 -20.02 -23.21
CA GLY A 280 16.74 -21.35 -22.68
C GLY A 280 16.25 -21.37 -21.23
N ASP A 281 16.22 -20.24 -20.52
CA ASP A 281 15.68 -20.16 -19.17
C ASP A 281 14.18 -20.38 -19.15
N SER A 282 13.69 -20.99 -18.05
CA SER A 282 12.26 -21.02 -17.74
C SER A 282 11.90 -19.73 -16.99
N VAL A 283 10.92 -19.00 -17.52
CA VAL A 283 10.49 -17.70 -16.98
C VAL A 283 8.98 -17.65 -16.82
N THR A 284 8.53 -16.77 -15.93
CA THR A 284 7.13 -16.43 -15.79
C THR A 284 6.88 -15.04 -16.36
N LEU A 285 5.82 -14.91 -17.14
CA LEU A 285 5.29 -13.67 -17.67
C LEU A 285 4.13 -13.22 -16.81
N MET A 286 4.00 -11.92 -16.60
CA MET A 286 2.83 -11.30 -15.98
C MET A 286 2.18 -10.34 -16.97
N ILE A 287 0.85 -10.42 -17.08
CA ILE A 287 0.03 -9.49 -17.87
C ILE A 287 -1.19 -9.11 -17.04
N ARG A 288 -1.48 -7.82 -16.93
CA ARG A 288 -2.66 -7.33 -16.22
C ARG A 288 -3.94 -7.58 -17.04
N PRO A 289 -5.06 -8.07 -16.45
CA PRO A 289 -6.28 -8.37 -17.19
C PRO A 289 -6.82 -7.22 -18.05
N GLU A 290 -6.69 -5.99 -17.58
CA GLU A 290 -7.13 -4.77 -18.26
C GLU A 290 -6.22 -4.34 -19.42
N GLN A 291 -5.04 -4.95 -19.56
CA GLN A 291 -4.14 -4.72 -20.71
C GLN A 291 -4.42 -5.68 -21.88
N LEU A 292 -5.22 -6.73 -21.64
CA LEU A 292 -5.66 -7.65 -22.67
C LEU A 292 -6.87 -7.06 -23.43
N LYS A 293 -6.84 -7.13 -24.76
CA LYS A 293 -7.92 -6.68 -25.62
C LYS A 293 -8.59 -7.85 -26.31
N LEU A 294 -9.92 -7.82 -26.33
CA LEU A 294 -10.73 -8.77 -27.07
C LEU A 294 -10.83 -8.37 -28.54
N GLY A 295 -10.79 -9.36 -29.42
CA GLY A 295 -10.87 -9.20 -30.86
C GLY A 295 -9.51 -9.22 -31.56
N ASN A 296 -9.56 -9.28 -32.89
CA ASN A 296 -8.38 -9.21 -33.72
C ASN A 296 -7.80 -7.78 -33.68
N SER A 297 -6.50 -7.68 -33.45
CA SER A 297 -5.77 -6.41 -33.52
C SER A 297 -4.34 -6.66 -33.98
N GLU A 298 -3.71 -5.65 -34.56
CA GLU A 298 -2.30 -5.68 -34.99
C GLU A 298 -1.34 -5.36 -33.82
N LEU A 299 -1.55 -6.00 -32.67
CA LEU A 299 -0.66 -5.88 -31.52
C LEU A 299 0.45 -6.94 -31.57
N ASP A 300 1.49 -6.76 -30.75
CA ASP A 300 2.67 -7.64 -30.75
C ASP A 300 2.33 -9.12 -30.48
N ASN A 301 1.33 -9.37 -29.63
CA ASN A 301 0.94 -10.69 -29.18
C ASN A 301 -0.53 -10.94 -29.45
N GLN A 302 -0.85 -12.14 -29.94
CA GLN A 302 -2.21 -12.57 -30.20
C GLN A 302 -2.37 -14.08 -29.99
N VAL A 303 -3.47 -14.48 -29.37
CA VAL A 303 -3.88 -15.87 -29.18
C VAL A 303 -5.39 -16.00 -29.32
N THR A 304 -5.87 -17.20 -29.66
CA THR A 304 -7.30 -17.51 -29.73
C THR A 304 -7.68 -18.43 -28.59
N GLY A 305 -8.84 -18.18 -27.98
CA GLY A 305 -9.29 -18.92 -26.81
C GLY A 305 -10.79 -19.04 -26.73
N ARG A 306 -11.25 -20.11 -26.07
CA ARG A 306 -12.65 -20.36 -25.78
C ARG A 306 -13.06 -19.61 -24.52
N LEU A 307 -14.17 -18.88 -24.59
CA LEU A 307 -14.76 -18.24 -23.42
C LEU A 307 -15.34 -19.31 -22.47
N ILE A 308 -14.90 -19.28 -21.21
CA ILE A 308 -15.36 -20.21 -20.16
C ILE A 308 -16.44 -19.56 -19.31
N ASN A 309 -16.24 -18.30 -18.93
CA ASN A 309 -17.12 -17.61 -17.98
C ASN A 309 -17.07 -16.09 -18.15
N ILE A 310 -18.19 -15.43 -17.81
CA ILE A 310 -18.31 -13.98 -17.72
C ILE A 310 -18.76 -13.63 -16.31
N THR A 311 -18.02 -12.76 -15.63
CA THR A 311 -18.34 -12.29 -14.28
C THR A 311 -18.52 -10.77 -14.29
N TYR A 312 -19.61 -10.30 -13.67
CA TYR A 312 -19.85 -8.87 -13.44
C TYR A 312 -19.14 -8.41 -12.16
N ILE A 313 -18.28 -7.40 -12.28
CA ILE A 313 -17.55 -6.78 -11.17
C ILE A 313 -17.84 -5.27 -11.17
N GLY A 314 -19.01 -4.90 -10.64
CA GLY A 314 -19.46 -3.51 -10.64
C GLY A 314 -19.67 -2.98 -12.06
N GLN A 315 -18.81 -2.05 -12.49
CA GLN A 315 -18.83 -1.46 -13.85
C GLN A 315 -17.98 -2.25 -14.86
N LEU A 316 -17.27 -3.28 -14.41
CA LEU A 316 -16.38 -4.09 -15.22
C LEU A 316 -17.00 -5.46 -15.53
N LEU A 317 -16.67 -5.98 -16.70
CA LEU A 317 -16.85 -7.37 -17.08
C LEU A 317 -15.50 -8.07 -17.06
N GLU A 318 -15.46 -9.20 -16.38
CA GLU A 318 -14.32 -10.10 -16.35
C GLU A 318 -14.63 -11.35 -17.17
N PHE A 319 -13.83 -11.59 -18.20
CA PHE A 319 -13.97 -12.71 -19.11
C PHE A 319 -12.83 -13.69 -18.87
N GLN A 320 -13.18 -14.96 -18.64
CA GLN A 320 -12.20 -16.02 -18.47
C GLN A 320 -12.12 -16.88 -19.72
N PHE A 321 -10.92 -17.07 -20.27
CA PHE A 321 -10.68 -17.84 -21.48
C PHE A 321 -9.77 -19.04 -21.22
N GLU A 322 -10.00 -20.12 -21.95
CA GLU A 322 -9.10 -21.27 -22.07
C GLU A 322 -8.42 -21.26 -23.43
N MET A 323 -7.09 -21.40 -23.45
CA MET A 323 -6.25 -21.26 -24.63
C MET A 323 -5.09 -22.26 -24.59
N THR A 324 -4.36 -22.39 -25.70
CA THR A 324 -3.13 -23.21 -25.77
C THR A 324 -2.07 -22.74 -24.77
N ILE A 325 -1.97 -21.43 -24.54
CA ILE A 325 -1.03 -20.83 -23.59
C ILE A 325 -1.48 -20.94 -22.12
N GLY A 326 -2.68 -21.47 -21.86
CA GLY A 326 -3.27 -21.58 -20.53
C GLY A 326 -4.55 -20.76 -20.39
N LYS A 327 -4.89 -20.39 -19.15
CA LYS A 327 -6.08 -19.60 -18.84
C LYS A 327 -5.73 -18.12 -18.72
N LEU A 328 -6.51 -17.27 -19.36
CA LEU A 328 -6.40 -15.82 -19.26
C LEU A 328 -7.70 -15.21 -18.76
N ILE A 329 -7.56 -14.18 -17.95
CA ILE A 329 -8.63 -13.31 -17.46
C ILE A 329 -8.46 -11.96 -18.15
N VAL A 330 -9.50 -11.48 -18.82
CA VAL A 330 -9.56 -10.17 -19.49
C VAL A 330 -10.59 -9.31 -18.79
N THR A 331 -10.28 -8.04 -18.52
CA THR A 331 -11.21 -7.11 -17.85
C THR A 331 -11.49 -5.91 -18.73
N GLN A 332 -12.77 -5.59 -18.96
CA GLN A 332 -13.22 -4.45 -19.78
C GLN A 332 -14.41 -3.72 -19.15
N LEU A 333 -14.66 -2.47 -19.57
CA LEU A 333 -15.86 -1.73 -19.16
C LEU A 333 -17.14 -2.39 -19.70
N GLY A 334 -18.21 -2.39 -18.90
CA GLY A 334 -19.44 -3.16 -19.06
C GLY A 334 -20.36 -2.81 -20.23
N ASN A 335 -19.83 -2.31 -21.35
CA ASN A 335 -20.59 -2.00 -22.56
C ASN A 335 -20.37 -3.03 -23.67
N ALA A 336 -19.65 -4.13 -23.40
CA ALA A 336 -19.40 -5.17 -24.38
C ALA A 336 -20.66 -6.05 -24.56
N SER A 337 -21.38 -5.85 -25.65
CA SER A 337 -22.38 -6.82 -26.13
C SER A 337 -21.65 -8.02 -26.73
N ILE A 338 -21.21 -8.95 -25.89
CA ILE A 338 -20.65 -10.21 -26.35
C ILE A 338 -21.83 -11.17 -26.57
N ASN A 339 -22.21 -11.34 -27.83
CA ASN A 339 -22.97 -12.54 -28.22
C ASN A 339 -22.14 -13.75 -27.81
N GLU A 340 -22.75 -14.84 -27.33
CA GLU A 340 -22.04 -16.06 -26.92
C GLU A 340 -21.12 -16.57 -28.06
N ILE A 341 -19.87 -16.12 -28.10
CA ILE A 341 -18.90 -16.47 -29.13
C ILE A 341 -18.01 -17.55 -28.53
N GLU A 342 -18.03 -18.75 -29.15
CA GLU A 342 -17.32 -19.92 -28.64
C GLU A 342 -15.79 -19.88 -28.88
N GLU A 343 -15.24 -18.95 -29.66
CA GLU A 343 -13.80 -18.65 -29.69
C GLU A 343 -13.51 -17.19 -30.05
N LEU A 344 -12.64 -16.51 -29.29
CA LEU A 344 -12.26 -15.12 -29.51
C LEU A 344 -10.74 -14.97 -29.52
N ALA A 345 -10.27 -14.04 -30.36
CA ALA A 345 -8.90 -13.56 -30.29
C ALA A 345 -8.70 -12.63 -29.09
N ILE A 346 -7.55 -12.76 -28.46
CA ILE A 346 -7.09 -11.93 -27.34
C ILE A 346 -5.70 -11.42 -27.70
N SER A 347 -5.48 -10.12 -27.53
CA SER A 347 -4.27 -9.44 -28.00
C SER A 347 -3.76 -8.41 -27.00
N TRP A 348 -2.44 -8.16 -26.97
CA TRP A 348 -1.80 -7.20 -26.08
C TRP A 348 -0.45 -6.71 -26.64
N ASN A 349 0.01 -5.53 -26.18
CA ASN A 349 1.33 -5.03 -26.53
C ASN A 349 2.42 -5.78 -25.76
N ALA A 350 3.61 -5.88 -26.34
CA ALA A 350 4.77 -6.44 -25.66
C ALA A 350 5.15 -5.66 -24.38
N ASN A 351 4.90 -4.35 -24.36
CA ASN A 351 5.17 -3.49 -23.21
C ASN A 351 4.28 -3.76 -21.99
N ASP A 352 3.12 -4.39 -22.20
CA ASP A 352 2.16 -4.71 -21.15
C ASP A 352 2.37 -6.12 -20.58
N CYS A 353 3.31 -6.87 -21.18
CA CYS A 353 3.72 -8.21 -20.76
C CYS A 353 5.14 -8.15 -20.21
N ILE A 354 5.32 -8.49 -18.94
CA ILE A 354 6.62 -8.39 -18.29
C ILE A 354 7.15 -9.77 -17.91
N VAL A 355 8.45 -9.99 -18.06
CA VAL A 355 9.14 -11.13 -17.44
C VAL A 355 9.34 -10.80 -15.97
N ILE A 356 8.71 -11.55 -15.07
CA ILE A 356 8.88 -11.32 -13.63
C ILE A 356 10.16 -11.98 -13.11
N PRO A 357 10.87 -11.35 -12.16
CA PRO A 357 12.01 -11.98 -11.50
C PRO A 357 11.58 -13.28 -10.80
N PRO A 358 12.43 -14.32 -10.80
CA PRO A 358 12.15 -15.53 -10.04
C PRO A 358 12.00 -15.22 -8.55
N ALA A 359 11.25 -16.05 -7.84
CA ALA A 359 11.13 -15.93 -6.39
C ALA A 359 12.54 -15.93 -5.77
N LYS A 360 12.83 -14.93 -4.93
CA LYS A 360 14.07 -14.95 -4.13
C LYS A 360 14.10 -16.27 -3.37
N LYS A 361 15.14 -17.08 -3.59
CA LYS A 361 15.42 -18.20 -2.68
C LYS A 361 15.60 -17.58 -1.31
N VAL A 362 14.66 -17.83 -0.40
CA VAL A 362 14.86 -17.55 1.02
C VAL A 362 16.13 -18.31 1.36
N MET A 363 17.21 -17.61 1.69
CA MET A 363 18.39 -18.25 2.28
C MET A 363 17.88 -18.90 3.56
N GLY A 364 17.65 -20.21 3.51
CA GLY A 364 17.37 -20.98 4.70
C GLY A 364 18.57 -20.80 5.61
N ASN A 365 18.33 -20.23 6.79
CA ASN A 365 19.26 -20.37 7.89
C ASN A 365 19.51 -21.88 8.05
N GLY A 366 20.79 -22.27 7.99
CA GLY A 366 21.24 -23.63 8.20
C GLY A 366 20.94 -24.16 9.60
#